data_AF-A0A0K1RD56-F1
#
_entry.id   AF-A0A0K1RD56-F1
#
_cell.length_a   1.000
_cell.length_b   1.000
_cell.length_c   1.000
_cell.angle_alpha   90.00
_cell.angle_beta   90.00
_cell.angle_gamma   90.00
#
_symmetry.space_group_name_H-M   'P 1'
#
loop_
_entity.id
_entity.type
_entity.pdbx_description
1 polymer ?
#
loop_
_entity_poly.entity_id
_entity_poly.type
_entity_poly.pdbx_seq_one_letter_code
_entity_poly.pdbx_strand_id
1 'polypeptide(L)'
;MAEATHPYAPHTSFDGGDLDCGNGLLLLIRQHIDPLDPGQLLEIISYEPTVPDDLPSWCRLTGNELVNMIEETDQGRWRFLVCKGAFAGADTPSADPSEPESAPQPVAKKRGAKQRKRPQMPVTQEVVTPTVPTDFPAPASAPQIAPLSVMTMGSWPRKPWLLEAVHENLAGRMPEDQFQATADDAVELVLAAQQRAGVDVVTDGEMRRDNYSSFVAGRLQNCQLIPITDLLPYVDDPEEFERELRALDVPAGDVRHPAVFGLLGRDKPLVAHEVRFLQSLTDAPVKVCLPGPYLLTRTMWMECVSDRAYESREEMAVDIVRVLREELHELYSLGTAMIQIDEPVLTEVVYSRHDGGGRTFMCGALDELSGSVDEELAFAQSLLEQLTEGFDPQRLALHVCRGNWTTDESAALEGDYAPFVDLFAALNVGTLSLELATPRAGSLDALSGIREDQRVCVSVLNQKQQALEPTEDVVARIAAAVEAFGTDRVLLSTDCGFATFADNPIVADRLAQQQLAQIVQARDTYLQQVGDTQ
;
A
#
# COMPACT_ATOMS: atom_id res chain seq x y z
N MET A 1 -25.73 -12.61 -53.73
CA MET A 1 -26.39 -11.73 -52.75
C MET A 1 -25.49 -10.52 -52.62
N ALA A 2 -26.03 -9.29 -52.61
CA ALA A 2 -25.19 -8.11 -52.42
C ALA A 2 -24.73 -8.08 -50.95
N GLU A 3 -23.43 -7.97 -50.72
CA GLU A 3 -22.83 -7.88 -49.38
C GLU A 3 -23.33 -6.57 -48.73
N ALA A 4 -23.85 -6.66 -47.51
CA ALA A 4 -24.33 -5.46 -46.81
C ALA A 4 -23.12 -4.58 -46.47
N THR A 5 -23.14 -3.34 -46.93
CA THR A 5 -22.07 -2.36 -46.72
C THR A 5 -22.53 -1.26 -45.78
N HIS A 6 -21.62 -0.75 -44.95
CA HIS A 6 -21.89 0.40 -44.10
C HIS A 6 -22.31 1.63 -44.92
N PRO A 7 -23.15 2.53 -44.34
CA PRO A 7 -23.59 3.76 -45.00
C PRO A 7 -22.45 4.77 -45.22
N TYR A 8 -21.32 4.61 -44.52
CA TYR A 8 -20.13 5.46 -44.62
C TYR A 8 -18.87 4.58 -44.67
N ALA A 9 -17.85 5.04 -45.40
CA ALA A 9 -16.58 4.34 -45.48
C ALA A 9 -15.78 4.50 -44.18
N PRO A 10 -15.21 3.42 -43.61
CA PRO A 10 -14.30 3.54 -42.49
C PRO A 10 -12.97 4.15 -42.93
N HIS A 11 -12.33 4.88 -42.03
CA HIS A 11 -10.97 5.40 -42.19
C HIS A 11 -9.94 4.30 -41.86
N THR A 12 -10.28 3.39 -40.96
CA THR A 12 -9.48 2.21 -40.64
C THR A 12 -10.40 1.06 -40.23
N SER A 13 -9.93 -0.18 -40.38
CA SER A 13 -10.71 -1.40 -40.08
C SER A 13 -9.83 -2.48 -39.49
N PHE A 14 -10.34 -3.27 -38.56
CA PHE A 14 -9.67 -4.50 -38.13
C PHE A 14 -10.67 -5.62 -37.80
N ASP A 15 -10.16 -6.86 -37.80
CA ASP A 15 -10.91 -8.06 -37.41
C ASP A 15 -10.48 -8.49 -36.00
N GLY A 16 -11.44 -8.46 -35.07
CA GLY A 16 -11.28 -8.81 -33.67
C GLY A 16 -11.51 -10.30 -33.36
N GLY A 17 -11.89 -11.12 -34.34
CA GLY A 17 -12.11 -12.55 -34.17
C GLY A 17 -13.19 -12.87 -33.12
N ASP A 18 -12.92 -13.88 -32.31
CA ASP A 18 -13.79 -14.40 -31.23
C ASP A 18 -13.50 -13.73 -29.87
N LEU A 19 -12.89 -12.53 -29.85
CA LEU A 19 -12.60 -11.82 -28.60
C LEU A 19 -13.85 -11.07 -28.11
N ASP A 20 -14.16 -11.21 -26.83
CA ASP A 20 -15.20 -10.43 -26.15
C ASP A 20 -14.66 -9.07 -25.62
N CYS A 21 -15.56 -8.18 -25.23
CA CYS A 21 -15.19 -6.85 -24.70
C CYS A 21 -14.48 -6.91 -23.33
N GLY A 22 -14.58 -8.00 -22.57
CA GLY A 22 -13.86 -8.23 -21.30
C GLY A 22 -12.46 -8.84 -21.46
N ASN A 23 -12.21 -9.57 -22.55
CA ASN A 23 -11.02 -10.40 -22.79
C ASN A 23 -10.19 -9.91 -23.99
N GLY A 24 -10.11 -8.61 -24.21
CA GLY A 24 -9.09 -8.00 -25.06
C GLY A 24 -9.56 -7.37 -26.36
N LEU A 25 -10.83 -7.51 -26.77
CA LEU A 25 -11.34 -6.80 -27.97
C LEU A 25 -11.20 -5.27 -27.82
N LEU A 26 -11.47 -4.73 -26.63
CA LEU A 26 -11.36 -3.30 -26.35
C LEU A 26 -9.94 -2.75 -26.50
N LEU A 27 -8.91 -3.58 -26.28
CA LEU A 27 -7.51 -3.19 -26.48
C LEU A 27 -7.20 -2.98 -27.97
N LEU A 28 -7.69 -3.88 -28.82
CA LEU A 28 -7.58 -3.74 -30.28
C LEU A 28 -8.38 -2.53 -30.78
N ILE A 29 -9.59 -2.31 -30.24
CA ILE A 29 -10.38 -1.12 -30.58
C ILE A 29 -9.59 0.15 -30.25
N ARG A 30 -8.96 0.24 -29.07
CA ARG A 30 -8.14 1.39 -28.67
C ARG A 30 -6.95 1.62 -29.62
N GLN A 31 -6.22 0.55 -29.95
CA GLN A 31 -5.09 0.62 -30.89
C GLN A 31 -5.48 1.24 -32.24
N HIS A 32 -6.72 1.03 -32.69
CA HIS A 32 -7.19 1.51 -33.98
C HIS A 32 -8.00 2.81 -33.90
N ILE A 33 -8.64 3.14 -32.78
CA ILE A 33 -9.45 4.37 -32.62
C ILE A 33 -8.65 5.55 -32.07
N ASP A 34 -7.65 5.31 -31.22
CA ASP A 34 -6.86 6.38 -30.60
C ASP A 34 -6.04 7.20 -31.62
N PRO A 35 -5.49 6.61 -32.71
CA PRO A 35 -4.82 7.38 -33.75
C PRO A 35 -5.75 8.21 -34.65
N LEU A 36 -7.08 7.97 -34.61
CA LEU A 36 -8.02 8.68 -35.46
C LEU A 36 -8.25 10.12 -34.98
N ASP A 37 -8.57 11.03 -35.89
CA ASP A 37 -9.07 12.36 -35.53
C ASP A 37 -10.55 12.29 -35.13
N PRO A 38 -11.05 13.19 -34.25
CA PRO A 38 -12.48 13.27 -33.94
C PRO A 38 -13.33 13.40 -35.22
N GLY A 39 -14.39 12.61 -35.33
CA GLY A 39 -15.26 12.52 -36.51
C GLY A 39 -14.86 11.43 -37.50
N GLN A 40 -13.67 10.82 -37.36
CA GLN A 40 -13.25 9.70 -38.20
C GLN A 40 -13.85 8.36 -37.73
N LEU A 41 -13.95 7.44 -38.67
CA LEU A 41 -14.71 6.19 -38.55
C LEU A 41 -13.80 4.97 -38.49
N LEU A 42 -14.07 4.07 -37.55
CA LEU A 42 -13.43 2.77 -37.38
C LEU A 42 -14.43 1.66 -37.68
N GLU A 43 -14.04 0.69 -38.52
CA GLU A 43 -14.78 -0.58 -38.66
C GLU A 43 -14.18 -1.67 -37.76
N ILE A 44 -15.05 -2.37 -37.03
CA ILE A 44 -14.70 -3.48 -36.16
C ILE A 44 -15.48 -4.70 -36.64
N ILE A 45 -14.78 -5.80 -36.93
CA ILE A 45 -15.38 -7.09 -37.28
C ILE A 45 -15.26 -8.00 -36.06
N SER A 46 -16.34 -8.68 -35.67
CA SER A 46 -16.35 -9.64 -34.56
C SER A 46 -17.22 -10.85 -34.88
N TYR A 47 -16.87 -12.00 -34.30
CA TYR A 47 -17.63 -13.24 -34.36
C TYR A 47 -18.16 -13.68 -32.98
N GLU A 48 -17.96 -12.85 -31.95
CA GLU A 48 -18.39 -13.13 -30.57
C GLU A 48 -19.82 -12.59 -30.31
N PRO A 49 -20.79 -13.47 -29.97
CA PRO A 49 -22.19 -13.09 -29.80
C PRO A 49 -22.51 -12.12 -28.67
N THR A 50 -21.63 -11.88 -27.69
CA THR A 50 -21.88 -10.85 -26.64
C THR A 50 -21.54 -9.42 -27.10
N VAL A 51 -20.67 -9.27 -28.09
CA VAL A 51 -20.16 -7.96 -28.55
C VAL A 51 -21.26 -6.99 -29.02
N PRO A 52 -22.33 -7.43 -29.71
CA PRO A 52 -23.46 -6.56 -30.05
C PRO A 52 -24.14 -5.89 -28.86
N ASP A 53 -24.11 -6.50 -27.67
CA ASP A 53 -24.71 -5.96 -26.44
C ASP A 53 -23.72 -5.06 -25.68
N ASP A 54 -22.43 -5.42 -25.68
CA ASP A 54 -21.39 -4.77 -24.89
C ASP A 54 -20.79 -3.54 -25.57
N LEU A 55 -20.52 -3.62 -26.88
CA LEU A 55 -19.83 -2.57 -27.63
C LEU A 55 -20.60 -1.23 -27.69
N PRO A 56 -21.94 -1.19 -27.83
CA PRO A 56 -22.69 0.06 -27.74
C PRO A 56 -22.55 0.74 -26.36
N SER A 57 -22.43 -0.05 -25.29
CA SER A 57 -22.25 0.47 -23.94
C SER A 57 -20.85 1.07 -23.76
N TRP A 58 -19.82 0.40 -24.30
CA TRP A 58 -18.47 0.96 -24.34
C TRP A 58 -18.37 2.26 -25.14
N CYS A 59 -19.03 2.35 -26.30
CA CYS A 59 -19.05 3.58 -27.11
C CYS A 59 -19.59 4.76 -26.28
N ARG A 60 -20.73 4.58 -25.60
CA ARG A 60 -21.33 5.60 -24.73
C ARG A 60 -20.42 6.03 -23.58
N LEU A 61 -19.75 5.08 -22.92
CA LEU A 61 -18.85 5.35 -21.79
C LEU A 61 -17.58 6.11 -22.22
N THR A 62 -17.11 5.88 -23.44
CA THR A 62 -15.87 6.48 -23.96
C THR A 62 -16.12 7.75 -24.79
N GLY A 63 -17.37 8.18 -24.93
CA GLY A 63 -17.73 9.36 -25.71
C GLY A 63 -17.64 9.15 -27.23
N ASN A 64 -17.56 7.90 -27.69
CA ASN A 64 -17.59 7.52 -29.10
C ASN A 64 -19.03 7.19 -29.55
N GLU A 65 -19.32 7.32 -30.84
CA GLU A 65 -20.65 7.06 -31.37
C GLU A 65 -20.68 5.81 -32.24
N LEU A 66 -21.56 4.85 -31.93
CA LEU A 66 -21.82 3.71 -32.81
C LEU A 66 -22.73 4.19 -33.96
N VAL A 67 -22.14 4.33 -35.15
CA VAL A 67 -22.78 4.90 -36.35
C VAL A 67 -23.62 3.88 -37.09
N ASN A 68 -23.15 2.63 -37.19
CA ASN A 68 -23.91 1.56 -37.83
C ASN A 68 -23.47 0.18 -37.33
N MET A 69 -24.39 -0.78 -37.36
CA MET A 69 -24.13 -2.19 -37.07
C MET A 69 -24.75 -3.06 -38.17
N ILE A 70 -23.99 -4.02 -38.68
CA ILE A 70 -24.43 -5.00 -39.66
C ILE A 70 -24.26 -6.38 -39.04
N GLU A 71 -25.35 -7.15 -39.02
CA GLU A 71 -25.34 -8.55 -38.63
C GLU A 71 -25.44 -9.43 -39.88
N GLU A 72 -24.48 -10.33 -40.06
CA GLU A 72 -24.43 -11.30 -41.15
C GLU A 72 -24.67 -12.70 -40.57
N THR A 73 -25.95 -13.02 -40.38
CA THR A 73 -26.42 -14.20 -39.64
C THR A 73 -26.01 -15.54 -40.27
N ASP A 74 -25.71 -15.56 -41.56
CA ASP A 74 -25.22 -16.73 -42.30
C ASP A 74 -23.72 -17.00 -42.09
N GLN A 75 -22.97 -16.01 -41.59
CA GLN A 75 -21.53 -16.08 -41.33
C GLN A 75 -21.16 -15.98 -39.85
N GLY A 76 -22.14 -15.75 -38.96
CA GLY A 76 -21.88 -15.55 -37.53
C GLY A 76 -21.00 -14.33 -37.26
N ARG A 77 -21.16 -13.28 -38.08
CA ARG A 77 -20.26 -12.13 -38.13
C ARG A 77 -21.03 -10.84 -37.89
N TRP A 78 -20.49 -9.98 -37.05
CA TRP A 78 -20.96 -8.61 -36.83
C TRP A 78 -19.91 -7.61 -37.28
N ARG A 79 -20.38 -6.54 -37.92
CA ARG A 79 -19.54 -5.42 -38.34
C ARG A 79 -20.09 -4.14 -37.75
N PHE A 80 -19.25 -3.43 -37.02
CA PHE A 80 -19.59 -2.21 -36.31
C PHE A 80 -18.82 -1.05 -36.91
N LEU A 81 -19.50 0.07 -37.11
CA LEU A 81 -18.88 1.31 -37.54
C LEU A 81 -18.98 2.31 -36.41
N VAL A 82 -17.84 2.70 -35.84
CA VAL A 82 -17.74 3.57 -34.67
C VAL A 82 -17.04 4.87 -35.07
N CYS A 83 -17.59 6.00 -34.67
CA CYS A 83 -16.99 7.32 -34.82
C CYS A 83 -16.21 7.69 -33.56
N LYS A 84 -15.00 8.24 -33.73
CA LYS A 84 -14.28 8.86 -32.62
C LYS A 84 -14.96 10.16 -32.25
N GLY A 85 -15.59 10.22 -31.08
CA GLY A 85 -16.47 11.34 -30.72
C GLY A 85 -17.83 11.29 -31.44
N ALA A 86 -18.55 12.42 -31.41
CA ALA A 86 -19.86 12.56 -32.04
C ALA A 86 -19.78 12.56 -33.58
N PHE A 87 -20.68 11.83 -34.23
CA PHE A 87 -20.75 11.73 -35.68
C PHE A 87 -21.53 12.91 -36.28
N ALA A 88 -20.80 13.86 -36.86
CA ALA A 88 -21.38 14.90 -37.69
C ALA A 88 -21.51 14.37 -39.13
N GLY A 89 -22.70 13.88 -39.51
CA GLY A 89 -22.93 13.34 -40.86
C GLY A 89 -22.45 14.26 -41.99
N ALA A 90 -22.14 13.67 -43.15
CA ALA A 90 -21.59 14.38 -44.31
C ALA A 90 -22.59 15.40 -44.91
N ASP A 91 -22.66 16.60 -44.33
CA ASP A 91 -23.13 17.84 -44.97
C ASP A 91 -22.69 19.04 -44.12
N THR A 92 -21.45 19.49 -44.29
CA THR A 92 -21.07 20.89 -44.04
C THR A 92 -19.91 21.27 -44.96
N PRO A 93 -19.99 22.36 -45.76
CA PRO A 93 -18.97 22.66 -46.77
C PRO A 93 -17.67 23.14 -46.13
N SER A 94 -16.55 22.71 -46.72
CA SER A 94 -15.20 23.21 -46.45
C SER A 94 -15.10 24.72 -46.74
N ALA A 95 -14.54 25.47 -45.79
CA ALA A 95 -13.98 26.79 -46.09
C ALA A 95 -12.48 26.61 -46.40
N ASP A 96 -12.13 26.96 -47.64
CA ASP A 96 -10.79 26.92 -48.25
C ASP A 96 -9.82 27.92 -47.59
N PRO A 97 -8.50 27.70 -47.65
CA PRO A 97 -7.49 28.54 -47.02
C PRO A 97 -6.99 29.65 -47.98
N SER A 98 -7.09 30.91 -47.59
CA SER A 98 -6.38 31.99 -48.30
C SER A 98 -5.90 33.12 -47.38
N GLU A 99 -4.57 33.12 -47.22
CA GLU A 99 -3.62 34.25 -47.10
C GLU A 99 -3.44 35.04 -45.79
N PRO A 100 -2.21 35.54 -45.55
CA PRO A 100 -1.64 35.72 -44.22
C PRO A 100 -1.78 37.16 -43.74
N GLU A 101 -2.32 37.36 -42.55
CA GLU A 101 -2.26 38.65 -41.87
C GLU A 101 -1.27 38.63 -40.69
N SER A 102 -0.51 39.71 -40.68
CA SER A 102 0.70 39.99 -39.93
C SER A 102 0.61 39.81 -38.41
N ALA A 103 1.70 39.29 -37.84
CA ALA A 103 1.94 39.22 -36.42
C ALA A 103 1.99 40.61 -35.73
N PRO A 104 1.30 40.79 -34.59
CA PRO A 104 1.74 41.72 -33.56
C PRO A 104 2.58 40.95 -32.52
N GLN A 105 3.79 41.44 -32.29
CA GLN A 105 4.66 40.98 -31.20
C GLN A 105 3.94 41.10 -29.85
N PRO A 106 4.07 40.13 -28.92
CA PRO A 106 3.53 40.30 -27.58
C PRO A 106 4.41 41.24 -26.77
N VAL A 107 3.87 42.42 -26.45
CA VAL A 107 4.37 43.25 -25.35
C VAL A 107 3.99 42.55 -24.04
N ALA A 108 4.99 42.23 -23.24
CA ALA A 108 4.87 41.59 -21.95
C ALA A 108 3.90 42.35 -21.02
N LYS A 109 2.77 41.73 -20.70
CA LYS A 109 1.96 42.03 -19.51
C LYS A 109 1.86 40.76 -18.69
N LYS A 110 2.52 40.77 -17.52
CA LYS A 110 2.35 39.77 -16.45
C LYS A 110 0.86 39.65 -16.12
N ARG A 111 0.21 38.59 -16.60
CA ARG A 111 -1.04 38.07 -16.04
C ARG A 111 -0.62 36.90 -15.16
N GLY A 112 -0.96 36.96 -13.88
CA GLY A 112 -0.79 35.83 -12.97
C GLY A 112 -1.43 34.58 -13.58
N ALA A 113 -0.69 33.48 -13.59
CA ALA A 113 -1.20 32.20 -14.01
C ALA A 113 -2.39 31.84 -13.12
N LYS A 114 -3.60 31.78 -13.68
CA LYS A 114 -4.67 30.98 -13.08
C LYS A 114 -4.26 29.54 -13.30
N GLN A 115 -3.88 28.83 -12.23
CA GLN A 115 -3.79 27.37 -12.23
C GLN A 115 -5.06 26.81 -12.88
N ARG A 116 -4.89 26.00 -13.93
CA ARG A 116 -5.96 25.16 -14.45
C ARG A 116 -6.34 24.24 -13.29
N LYS A 117 -7.56 24.38 -12.72
CA LYS A 117 -8.04 23.42 -11.73
C LYS A 117 -8.04 22.04 -12.37
N ARG A 118 -7.27 21.11 -11.80
CA ARG A 118 -7.24 19.71 -12.25
C ARG A 118 -8.66 19.13 -12.20
N PRO A 119 -9.01 18.19 -13.10
CA PRO A 119 -10.27 17.48 -13.00
C PRO A 119 -10.36 16.78 -11.64
N GLN A 120 -11.48 16.97 -10.95
CA GLN A 120 -11.76 16.37 -9.65
C GLN A 120 -12.48 15.05 -9.82
N MET A 121 -12.08 14.03 -9.08
CA MET A 121 -12.79 12.74 -9.08
C MET A 121 -14.20 12.92 -8.48
N PRO A 122 -15.28 12.34 -9.05
CA PRO A 122 -16.60 12.46 -8.45
C PRO A 122 -16.62 11.85 -7.05
N VAL A 123 -17.45 12.39 -6.16
CA VAL A 123 -17.72 11.78 -4.86
C VAL A 123 -18.50 10.48 -5.11
N THR A 124 -17.95 9.34 -4.70
CA THR A 124 -18.54 8.00 -4.90
C THR A 124 -19.33 7.49 -3.69
N GLN A 125 -19.30 8.21 -2.56
CA GLN A 125 -19.94 7.83 -1.31
C GLN A 125 -20.55 9.04 -0.57
N GLU A 126 -21.44 8.79 0.39
CA GLU A 126 -21.93 9.87 1.26
C GLU A 126 -20.78 10.39 2.15
N VAL A 127 -20.53 11.70 2.10
CA VAL A 127 -19.58 12.35 3.00
C VAL A 127 -20.30 12.70 4.30
N VAL A 128 -19.86 12.11 5.40
CA VAL A 128 -20.46 12.26 6.74
C VAL A 128 -19.68 13.25 7.58
N THR A 129 -20.31 13.76 8.65
CA THR A 129 -19.57 14.51 9.68
C THR A 129 -18.69 13.53 10.48
N PRO A 130 -17.39 13.80 10.63
CA PRO A 130 -16.48 12.91 11.35
C PRO A 130 -16.92 12.66 12.79
N THR A 131 -16.90 11.40 13.19
CA THR A 131 -16.99 11.00 14.60
C THR A 131 -15.62 11.15 15.23
N VAL A 132 -15.54 11.98 16.27
CA VAL A 132 -14.32 12.26 17.03
C VAL A 132 -14.64 12.02 18.51
N PRO A 133 -14.07 10.97 19.14
CA PRO A 133 -14.26 10.73 20.56
C PRO A 133 -13.77 11.93 21.41
N THR A 134 -14.57 12.33 22.39
CA THR A 134 -14.18 13.39 23.35
C THR A 134 -13.53 12.83 24.61
N ASP A 135 -13.71 11.54 24.88
CA ASP A 135 -13.25 10.86 26.08
C ASP A 135 -12.50 9.57 25.69
N PHE A 136 -11.38 9.33 26.36
CA PHE A 136 -10.53 8.17 26.13
C PHE A 136 -10.55 7.21 27.32
N PRO A 137 -10.56 5.89 27.07
CA PRO A 137 -10.47 4.92 28.15
C PRO A 137 -9.12 5.02 28.86
N ALA A 138 -9.12 4.74 30.17
CA ALA A 138 -7.88 4.71 30.94
C ALA A 138 -6.98 3.54 30.49
N PRO A 139 -5.65 3.70 30.48
CA PRO A 139 -4.74 2.62 30.13
C PRO A 139 -4.85 1.46 31.13
N ALA A 140 -4.83 0.23 30.64
CA ALA A 140 -4.72 -0.97 31.46
C ALA A 140 -3.26 -1.42 31.59
N SER A 141 -2.99 -2.21 32.63
CA SER A 141 -1.70 -2.89 32.79
C SER A 141 -1.45 -3.84 31.63
N ALA A 142 -0.20 -3.94 31.20
CA ALA A 142 0.23 -4.86 30.15
C ALA A 142 1.32 -5.81 30.66
N PRO A 143 1.44 -7.03 30.11
CA PRO A 143 2.58 -7.91 30.36
C PRO A 143 3.90 -7.24 29.98
N GLN A 144 4.93 -7.40 30.81
CA GLN A 144 6.28 -6.94 30.47
C GLN A 144 6.95 -7.90 29.49
N ILE A 145 7.72 -7.33 28.55
CA ILE A 145 8.50 -8.10 27.57
C ILE A 145 9.93 -8.22 28.07
N ALA A 146 10.39 -9.45 28.35
CA ALA A 146 11.73 -9.70 28.89
C ALA A 146 12.85 -9.38 27.88
N PRO A 147 14.09 -9.12 28.34
CA PRO A 147 15.27 -9.11 27.48
C PRO A 147 15.39 -10.38 26.64
N LEU A 148 15.91 -10.25 25.42
CA LEU A 148 16.07 -11.33 24.45
C LEU A 148 14.78 -12.07 24.06
N SER A 149 13.60 -11.49 24.34
CA SER A 149 12.33 -12.05 23.86
C SER A 149 12.33 -12.10 22.34
N VAL A 150 11.88 -13.23 21.79
CA VAL A 150 11.66 -13.46 20.37
C VAL A 150 10.24 -13.06 20.02
N MET A 151 10.08 -12.36 18.91
CA MET A 151 8.79 -11.94 18.38
C MET A 151 8.76 -11.98 16.86
N THR A 152 7.57 -11.88 16.28
CA THR A 152 7.42 -11.68 14.82
C THR A 152 7.43 -10.19 14.51
N MET A 153 7.79 -9.82 13.28
CA MET A 153 7.70 -8.41 12.86
C MET A 153 6.27 -7.94 12.60
N GLY A 154 5.35 -8.83 12.28
CA GLY A 154 3.95 -8.51 12.02
C GLY A 154 3.34 -9.57 11.10
N SER A 155 3.17 -9.21 9.83
CA SER A 155 2.51 -10.02 8.80
C SER A 155 2.96 -11.48 8.68
N TRP A 156 1.98 -12.36 8.45
CA TRP A 156 2.16 -13.80 8.27
C TRP A 156 1.60 -14.29 6.92
N PRO A 157 2.11 -15.39 6.32
CA PRO A 157 1.59 -15.91 5.06
C PRO A 157 0.15 -16.40 5.20
N ARG A 158 -0.73 -15.94 4.32
CA ARG A 158 -2.16 -16.26 4.33
C ARG A 158 -2.42 -17.54 3.54
N LYS A 159 -3.43 -18.30 3.97
CA LYS A 159 -3.90 -19.49 3.25
C LYS A 159 -4.76 -19.07 2.05
N PRO A 160 -4.82 -19.87 0.96
CA PRO A 160 -5.63 -19.53 -0.21
C PRO A 160 -7.09 -19.20 0.11
N TRP A 161 -7.71 -19.93 1.04
CA TRP A 161 -9.10 -19.68 1.46
C TRP A 161 -9.28 -18.34 2.19
N LEU A 162 -8.24 -17.87 2.90
CA LEU A 162 -8.27 -16.56 3.55
C LEU A 162 -8.06 -15.45 2.51
N LEU A 163 -7.17 -15.66 1.53
CA LEU A 163 -6.97 -14.71 0.43
C LEU A 163 -8.28 -14.49 -0.34
N GLU A 164 -8.97 -15.57 -0.68
CA GLU A 164 -10.30 -15.50 -1.29
C GLU A 164 -11.27 -14.70 -0.41
N ALA A 165 -11.31 -14.96 0.91
CA ALA A 165 -12.16 -14.21 1.83
C ALA A 165 -11.81 -12.71 1.91
N VAL A 166 -10.52 -12.35 1.91
CA VAL A 166 -10.05 -10.96 1.87
C VAL A 166 -10.51 -10.28 0.58
N HIS A 167 -10.33 -10.92 -0.57
CA HIS A 167 -10.74 -10.37 -1.87
C HIS A 167 -12.26 -10.23 -1.99
N GLU A 168 -13.03 -11.23 -1.56
CA GLU A 168 -14.49 -11.20 -1.59
C GLU A 168 -15.05 -10.13 -0.63
N ASN A 169 -14.45 -9.93 0.54
CA ASN A 169 -14.84 -8.87 1.47
C ASN A 169 -14.51 -7.47 0.90
N LEU A 170 -13.29 -7.28 0.38
CA LEU A 170 -12.89 -6.02 -0.27
C LEU A 170 -13.79 -5.66 -1.47
N ALA A 171 -14.28 -6.67 -2.18
CA ALA A 171 -15.20 -6.48 -3.30
C ALA A 171 -16.67 -6.33 -2.86
N GLY A 172 -16.97 -6.36 -1.56
CA GLY A 172 -18.34 -6.26 -1.02
C GLY A 172 -19.22 -7.48 -1.31
N ARG A 173 -18.62 -8.62 -1.69
CA ARG A 173 -19.31 -9.87 -2.02
C ARG A 173 -19.43 -10.83 -0.83
N MET A 174 -18.59 -10.66 0.19
CA MET A 174 -18.66 -11.40 1.46
C MET A 174 -19.16 -10.50 2.61
N PRO A 175 -20.20 -10.91 3.35
CA PRO A 175 -20.62 -10.24 4.59
C PRO A 175 -19.48 -10.12 5.61
N GLU A 176 -19.45 -9.02 6.36
CA GLU A 176 -18.38 -8.73 7.32
C GLU A 176 -18.28 -9.78 8.43
N ASP A 177 -19.40 -10.26 8.96
CA ASP A 177 -19.42 -11.29 10.01
C ASP A 177 -18.84 -12.63 9.53
N GLN A 178 -19.13 -13.01 8.29
CA GLN A 178 -18.54 -14.19 7.65
C GLN A 178 -17.03 -14.03 7.42
N PHE A 179 -16.59 -12.84 6.98
CA PHE A 179 -15.17 -12.54 6.82
C PHE A 179 -14.44 -12.60 8.16
N GLN A 180 -14.98 -11.98 9.21
CA GLN A 180 -14.38 -11.98 10.55
C GLN A 180 -14.25 -13.41 11.10
N ALA A 181 -15.28 -14.25 10.98
CA ALA A 181 -15.20 -15.66 11.40
C ALA A 181 -14.10 -16.43 10.63
N THR A 182 -13.96 -16.17 9.34
CA THR A 182 -12.91 -16.79 8.51
C THR A 182 -11.52 -16.29 8.94
N ALA A 183 -11.37 -15.00 9.23
CA ALA A 183 -10.10 -14.44 9.70
C ALA A 183 -9.75 -14.91 11.13
N ASP A 184 -10.74 -15.12 12.01
CA ASP A 184 -10.56 -15.69 13.34
C ASP A 184 -9.91 -17.08 13.28
N ASP A 185 -10.41 -17.97 12.42
CA ASP A 185 -9.82 -19.30 12.16
C ASP A 185 -8.35 -19.17 11.72
N ALA A 186 -8.02 -18.18 10.90
CA ALA A 186 -6.65 -17.95 10.44
C ALA A 186 -5.73 -17.49 11.58
N VAL A 187 -6.21 -16.56 12.42
CA VAL A 187 -5.47 -16.08 13.58
C VAL A 187 -5.15 -17.23 14.54
N GLU A 188 -6.10 -18.15 14.78
CA GLU A 188 -5.85 -19.32 15.62
C GLU A 188 -4.71 -20.19 15.07
N LEU A 189 -4.64 -20.38 13.75
CA LEU A 189 -3.55 -21.12 13.11
C LEU A 189 -2.20 -20.42 13.27
N VAL A 190 -2.17 -19.09 13.12
CA VAL A 190 -0.96 -18.27 13.29
C VAL A 190 -0.49 -18.27 14.74
N LEU A 191 -1.40 -18.11 15.70
CA LEU A 191 -1.10 -18.22 17.12
C LEU A 191 -0.51 -19.59 17.44
N ALA A 192 -1.14 -20.67 16.96
CA ALA A 192 -0.64 -22.03 17.18
C ALA A 192 0.75 -22.24 16.55
N ALA A 193 1.05 -21.61 15.41
CA ALA A 193 2.38 -21.67 14.79
C ALA A 193 3.43 -20.94 15.63
N GLN A 194 3.14 -19.72 16.10
CA GLN A 194 4.02 -18.95 16.98
C GLN A 194 4.28 -19.70 18.30
N GLN A 195 3.23 -20.27 18.91
CA GLN A 195 3.37 -21.08 20.14
C GLN A 195 4.25 -22.31 19.93
N ARG A 196 4.08 -23.03 18.81
CA ARG A 196 4.96 -24.17 18.45
C ARG A 196 6.40 -23.75 18.20
N ALA A 197 6.62 -22.55 17.67
CA ALA A 197 7.96 -22.00 17.48
C ALA A 197 8.60 -21.55 18.80
N GLY A 198 7.82 -21.33 19.87
CA GLY A 198 8.32 -20.90 21.18
C GLY A 198 8.55 -19.39 21.28
N VAL A 199 7.82 -18.61 20.48
CA VAL A 199 7.90 -17.13 20.44
C VAL A 199 7.33 -16.56 21.74
N ASP A 200 7.96 -15.53 22.32
CA ASP A 200 7.57 -14.97 23.62
C ASP A 200 6.50 -13.88 23.50
N VAL A 201 6.50 -13.14 22.39
CA VAL A 201 5.50 -12.09 22.09
C VAL A 201 4.80 -12.44 20.79
N VAL A 202 3.47 -12.54 20.85
CA VAL A 202 2.65 -13.01 19.72
C VAL A 202 1.94 -11.86 19.01
N THR A 203 1.67 -12.05 17.73
CA THR A 203 0.84 -11.18 16.88
C THR A 203 -0.32 -11.98 16.30
N ASP A 204 -1.32 -11.31 15.73
CA ASP A 204 -2.40 -12.00 15.01
C ASP A 204 -1.98 -12.38 13.57
N GLY A 205 -0.76 -12.02 13.17
CA GLY A 205 -0.23 -12.20 11.82
C GLY A 205 -0.83 -11.26 10.78
N GLU A 206 -1.63 -10.26 11.19
CA GLU A 206 -2.32 -9.31 10.31
C GLU A 206 -3.30 -9.99 9.34
N MET A 207 -3.91 -11.11 9.75
CA MET A 207 -4.72 -11.98 8.88
C MET A 207 -5.91 -11.27 8.22
N ARG A 208 -6.42 -10.19 8.82
CA ARG A 208 -7.56 -9.40 8.30
C ARG A 208 -7.16 -8.36 7.26
N ARG A 209 -5.86 -8.18 7.02
CA ARG A 209 -5.32 -7.08 6.21
C ARG A 209 -4.93 -7.58 4.84
N ASP A 210 -5.17 -6.77 3.82
CA ASP A 210 -4.71 -7.00 2.45
C ASP A 210 -3.23 -6.59 2.29
N ASN A 211 -2.84 -5.52 2.96
CA ASN A 211 -1.46 -5.08 3.09
C ASN A 211 -1.27 -4.23 4.38
N TYR A 212 -0.06 -3.73 4.57
CA TYR A 212 0.37 -3.05 5.80
C TYR A 212 -0.26 -1.66 6.05
N SER A 213 -0.86 -1.00 5.05
CA SER A 213 -1.38 0.37 5.19
C SER A 213 -2.80 0.58 4.67
N SER A 214 -3.19 -0.06 3.57
CA SER A 214 -4.43 0.25 2.85
C SER A 214 -5.69 -0.08 3.66
N PHE A 215 -5.62 -1.11 4.53
CA PHE A 215 -6.73 -1.51 5.40
C PHE A 215 -7.25 -0.34 6.28
N VAL A 216 -6.41 0.64 6.60
CA VAL A 216 -6.80 1.83 7.36
C VAL A 216 -7.87 2.62 6.60
N ALA A 217 -7.71 2.79 5.28
CA ALA A 217 -8.66 3.53 4.46
C ALA A 217 -10.08 2.96 4.53
N GLY A 218 -10.23 1.63 4.54
CA GLY A 218 -11.53 0.96 4.69
C GLY A 218 -12.15 1.06 6.09
N ARG A 219 -11.38 1.56 7.07
CA ARG A 219 -11.80 1.73 8.47
C ARG A 219 -12.12 3.18 8.84
N LEU A 220 -11.70 4.15 8.04
CA LEU A 220 -11.96 5.57 8.26
C LEU A 220 -13.27 6.02 7.62
N GLN A 221 -13.94 6.98 8.29
CA GLN A 221 -15.03 7.72 7.68
C GLN A 221 -14.50 8.64 6.59
N ASN A 222 -15.27 8.82 5.52
CA ASN A 222 -14.92 9.66 4.36
C ASN A 222 -13.68 9.22 3.58
N CYS A 223 -13.17 8.01 3.82
CA CYS A 223 -12.10 7.39 3.04
C CYS A 223 -12.61 6.09 2.41
N GLN A 224 -12.11 5.73 1.24
CA GLN A 224 -12.43 4.47 0.57
C GLN A 224 -11.23 3.97 -0.22
N LEU A 225 -11.07 2.65 -0.28
CA LEU A 225 -10.18 2.01 -1.24
C LEU A 225 -10.81 1.98 -2.63
N ILE A 226 -10.20 2.67 -3.59
CA ILE A 226 -10.61 2.67 -5.00
C ILE A 226 -9.59 1.93 -5.86
N PRO A 227 -9.99 1.29 -6.97
CA PRO A 227 -9.04 0.79 -7.95
C PRO A 227 -8.09 1.89 -8.41
N ILE A 228 -6.79 1.62 -8.45
CA ILE A 228 -5.83 2.62 -8.90
C ILE A 228 -6.06 3.05 -10.35
N THR A 229 -6.66 2.17 -11.15
CA THR A 229 -7.08 2.48 -12.53
C THR A 229 -8.10 3.61 -12.59
N ASP A 230 -8.88 3.83 -11.54
CA ASP A 230 -9.86 4.92 -11.48
C ASP A 230 -9.17 6.29 -11.35
N LEU A 231 -7.87 6.31 -11.00
CA LEU A 231 -7.05 7.52 -10.91
C LEU A 231 -6.45 7.95 -12.25
N LEU A 232 -6.40 7.06 -13.25
CA LEU A 232 -5.83 7.33 -14.58
C LEU A 232 -6.34 8.62 -15.24
N PRO A 233 -7.63 8.98 -15.16
CA PRO A 233 -8.12 10.23 -15.76
C PRO A 233 -7.69 11.50 -15.03
N TYR A 234 -7.08 11.37 -13.85
CA TYR A 234 -6.86 12.47 -12.90
C TYR A 234 -5.37 12.72 -12.58
N VAL A 235 -4.48 11.83 -13.02
CA VAL A 235 -3.01 12.01 -12.92
C VAL A 235 -2.49 12.89 -14.05
N ASP A 236 -1.34 13.53 -13.84
CA ASP A 236 -0.76 14.49 -14.81
C ASP A 236 -0.25 13.83 -16.09
N ASP A 237 0.39 12.66 -15.97
CA ASP A 237 0.89 11.84 -17.09
C ASP A 237 0.30 10.42 -16.99
N PRO A 238 -0.88 10.19 -17.58
CA PRO A 238 -1.50 8.86 -17.60
C PRO A 238 -0.62 7.81 -18.30
N GLU A 239 0.19 8.17 -19.29
CA GLU A 239 1.03 7.20 -20.01
C GLU A 239 2.24 6.76 -19.17
N GLU A 240 2.84 7.66 -18.40
CA GLU A 240 3.82 7.34 -17.36
C GLU A 240 3.19 6.52 -16.25
N PHE A 241 2.05 6.95 -15.72
CA PHE A 241 1.35 6.23 -14.65
C PHE A 241 0.96 4.81 -15.08
N GLU A 242 0.46 4.62 -16.30
CA GLU A 242 0.20 3.27 -16.83
C GLU A 242 1.48 2.45 -17.02
N ARG A 243 2.61 3.06 -17.41
CA ARG A 243 3.89 2.35 -17.50
C ARG A 243 4.36 1.90 -16.12
N GLU A 244 4.19 2.72 -15.09
CA GLU A 244 4.46 2.36 -13.70
C GLU A 244 3.54 1.23 -13.23
N LEU A 245 2.24 1.31 -13.52
CA LEU A 245 1.28 0.25 -13.20
C LEU A 245 1.58 -1.06 -13.93
N ARG A 246 2.07 -1.01 -15.17
CA ARG A 246 2.50 -2.19 -15.95
C ARG A 246 3.82 -2.80 -15.44
N ALA A 247 4.62 -2.03 -14.71
CA ALA A 247 5.84 -2.50 -14.09
C ALA A 247 5.59 -3.19 -12.74
N LEU A 248 4.35 -3.15 -12.22
CA LEU A 248 3.95 -3.90 -11.05
C LEU A 248 3.83 -5.39 -11.38
N ASP A 249 4.28 -6.23 -10.45
CA ASP A 249 4.08 -7.69 -10.50
C ASP A 249 2.61 -8.09 -10.21
N VAL A 250 1.71 -7.12 -9.98
CA VAL A 250 0.30 -7.31 -9.67
C VAL A 250 -0.54 -6.58 -10.73
N PRO A 251 -1.63 -7.19 -11.25
CA PRO A 251 -2.52 -6.51 -12.19
C PRO A 251 -3.01 -5.18 -11.63
N ALA A 252 -2.89 -4.10 -12.42
CA ALA A 252 -3.26 -2.75 -11.99
C ALA A 252 -4.70 -2.65 -11.47
N GLY A 253 -5.65 -3.41 -12.05
CA GLY A 253 -7.04 -3.45 -11.62
C GLY A 253 -7.27 -4.03 -10.21
N ASP A 254 -6.29 -4.73 -9.65
CA ASP A 254 -6.35 -5.33 -8.32
C ASP A 254 -5.67 -4.46 -7.25
N VAL A 255 -4.88 -3.47 -7.68
CA VAL A 255 -4.27 -2.50 -6.78
C VAL A 255 -5.32 -1.49 -6.34
N ARG A 256 -5.45 -1.32 -5.02
CA ARG A 256 -6.37 -0.38 -4.40
C ARG A 256 -5.61 0.78 -3.76
N HIS A 257 -6.10 1.99 -3.95
CA HIS A 257 -5.52 3.21 -3.40
C HIS A 257 -6.51 3.91 -2.46
N PRO A 258 -6.06 4.45 -1.31
CA PRO A 258 -6.89 5.26 -0.42
C PRO A 258 -7.34 6.57 -1.07
N ALA A 259 -8.65 6.80 -1.16
CA ALA A 259 -9.24 8.05 -1.62
C ALA A 259 -9.95 8.77 -0.47
N VAL A 260 -9.55 10.01 -0.18
CA VAL A 260 -10.09 10.82 0.93
C VAL A 260 -11.07 11.86 0.38
N PHE A 261 -12.37 11.67 0.65
CA PHE A 261 -13.43 12.50 0.08
C PHE A 261 -13.93 13.61 1.02
N GLY A 262 -13.52 13.58 2.28
CA GLY A 262 -13.96 14.50 3.34
C GLY A 262 -13.04 14.41 4.55
N LEU A 263 -13.33 15.19 5.58
CA LEU A 263 -12.57 15.15 6.83
C LEU A 263 -12.58 13.73 7.42
N LEU A 264 -11.44 13.24 7.88
CA LEU A 264 -11.30 11.87 8.37
C LEU A 264 -11.89 11.74 9.77
N GLY A 265 -12.55 10.63 10.03
CA GLY A 265 -13.10 10.27 11.33
C GLY A 265 -13.06 8.77 11.53
N ARG A 266 -13.40 8.31 12.72
CA ARG A 266 -13.41 6.88 13.04
C ARG A 266 -14.63 6.54 13.90
N ASP A 267 -15.44 5.60 13.43
CA ASP A 267 -16.57 5.03 14.18
C ASP A 267 -16.37 3.56 14.57
N LYS A 268 -15.29 2.93 14.10
CA LYS A 268 -14.88 1.55 14.39
C LYS A 268 -13.37 1.45 14.63
N PRO A 269 -12.86 0.51 15.44
CA PRO A 269 -11.42 0.34 15.68
C PRO A 269 -10.62 0.07 14.41
N LEU A 270 -9.40 0.61 14.32
CA LEU A 270 -8.47 0.26 13.25
C LEU A 270 -8.00 -1.18 13.41
N VAL A 271 -7.50 -1.53 14.60
CA VAL A 271 -6.86 -2.82 14.92
C VAL A 271 -7.18 -3.32 16.34
N ALA A 272 -7.84 -2.52 17.19
CA ALA A 272 -8.15 -2.93 18.57
C ALA A 272 -9.04 -4.19 18.67
N HIS A 273 -9.84 -4.48 17.65
CA HIS A 273 -10.59 -5.73 17.54
C HIS A 273 -9.68 -6.95 17.31
N GLU A 274 -8.58 -6.80 16.56
CA GLU A 274 -7.57 -7.85 16.35
C GLU A 274 -6.88 -8.21 17.67
N VAL A 275 -6.49 -7.20 18.44
CA VAL A 275 -5.89 -7.38 19.75
C VAL A 275 -6.85 -8.04 20.73
N ARG A 276 -8.11 -7.57 20.81
CA ARG A 276 -9.12 -8.17 21.68
C ARG A 276 -9.33 -9.65 21.39
N PHE A 277 -9.42 -10.02 20.11
CA PHE A 277 -9.58 -11.41 19.72
C PHE A 277 -8.36 -12.24 20.12
N LEU A 278 -7.15 -11.80 19.78
CA LEU A 278 -5.93 -12.53 20.11
C LEU A 278 -5.73 -12.70 21.63
N GLN A 279 -5.95 -11.65 22.42
CA GLN A 279 -5.87 -11.71 23.89
C GLN A 279 -6.93 -12.62 24.51
N SER A 280 -8.03 -12.91 23.81
CA SER A 280 -9.02 -13.89 24.29
C SER A 280 -8.52 -15.34 24.18
N LEU A 281 -7.48 -15.59 23.38
CA LEU A 281 -6.92 -16.90 23.08
C LEU A 281 -5.63 -17.21 23.84
N THR A 282 -4.97 -16.21 24.43
CA THR A 282 -3.63 -16.36 25.04
C THR A 282 -3.36 -15.32 26.12
N ASP A 283 -2.58 -15.72 27.13
CA ASP A 283 -2.04 -14.82 28.15
C ASP A 283 -0.65 -14.26 27.77
N ALA A 284 -0.08 -14.70 26.64
CA ALA A 284 1.20 -14.21 26.17
C ALA A 284 1.13 -12.70 25.84
N PRO A 285 2.24 -11.94 26.02
CA PRO A 285 2.33 -10.56 25.56
C PRO A 285 1.90 -10.42 24.08
N VAL A 286 0.95 -9.53 23.81
CA VAL A 286 0.45 -9.26 22.44
C VAL A 286 1.10 -8.00 21.88
N LYS A 287 1.65 -8.13 20.66
CA LYS A 287 2.10 -7.01 19.83
C LYS A 287 1.11 -6.77 18.69
N VAL A 288 0.88 -5.51 18.34
CA VAL A 288 0.12 -5.09 17.15
C VAL A 288 0.89 -4.05 16.35
N CYS A 289 0.72 -4.07 15.03
CA CYS A 289 1.36 -3.11 14.11
C CYS A 289 0.34 -2.12 13.56
N LEU A 290 0.70 -0.85 13.52
CA LEU A 290 -0.03 0.26 12.91
C LEU A 290 0.87 0.94 11.87
N PRO A 291 0.34 1.31 10.69
CA PRO A 291 1.07 2.19 9.79
C PRO A 291 1.29 3.55 10.45
N GLY A 292 2.46 4.13 10.23
CA GLY A 292 2.82 5.42 10.80
C GLY A 292 2.13 6.62 10.14
N PRO A 293 2.06 7.75 10.85
CA PRO A 293 1.35 8.93 10.39
C PRO A 293 1.98 9.53 9.13
N TYR A 294 3.30 9.44 8.95
CA TYR A 294 3.97 9.98 7.77
C TYR A 294 3.72 9.10 6.54
N LEU A 295 3.86 7.78 6.68
CA LEU A 295 3.41 6.80 5.69
C LEU A 295 1.95 7.06 5.26
N LEU A 296 1.02 7.12 6.21
CA LEU A 296 -0.40 7.36 5.89
C LEU A 296 -0.61 8.70 5.18
N THR A 297 0.06 9.76 5.63
CA THR A 297 -0.04 11.08 4.99
C THR A 297 0.40 11.03 3.54
N ARG A 298 1.53 10.38 3.24
CA ARG A 298 2.04 10.24 1.86
C ARG A 298 1.18 9.33 1.00
N THR A 299 0.63 8.25 1.57
CA THR A 299 -0.17 7.28 0.82
C THR A 299 -1.60 7.76 0.54
N MET A 300 -2.17 8.60 1.41
CA MET A 300 -3.58 9.02 1.32
C MET A 300 -3.75 10.40 0.69
N TRP A 301 -2.67 11.17 0.54
CA TRP A 301 -2.73 12.49 -0.07
C TRP A 301 -2.80 12.38 -1.58
N MET A 302 -3.85 12.95 -2.15
CA MET A 302 -4.06 13.02 -3.60
C MET A 302 -4.67 14.35 -3.98
N GLU A 303 -3.94 15.19 -4.71
CA GLU A 303 -4.42 16.52 -5.13
C GLU A 303 -5.68 16.52 -6.02
N CYS A 304 -6.12 15.39 -6.57
CA CYS A 304 -7.36 15.31 -7.37
C CYS A 304 -8.58 14.79 -6.58
N VAL A 305 -8.34 14.38 -5.33
CA VAL A 305 -9.36 13.80 -4.43
C VAL A 305 -9.37 14.55 -3.10
N SER A 306 -8.26 14.55 -2.37
CA SER A 306 -8.13 15.02 -0.99
C SER A 306 -8.18 16.54 -0.84
N ASP A 307 -7.77 17.29 -1.88
CA ASP A 307 -7.76 18.76 -1.92
C ASP A 307 -9.16 19.40 -1.87
N ARG A 308 -10.23 18.61 -2.00
CA ARG A 308 -11.61 19.05 -1.73
C ARG A 308 -11.91 19.20 -0.25
N ALA A 309 -11.22 18.43 0.59
CA ALA A 309 -11.47 18.28 2.00
C ALA A 309 -10.43 19.00 2.86
N TYR A 310 -9.20 19.10 2.35
CA TYR A 310 -8.04 19.65 3.04
C TYR A 310 -7.29 20.60 2.10
N GLU A 311 -6.71 21.68 2.61
CA GLU A 311 -5.92 22.59 1.77
C GLU A 311 -4.53 22.04 1.44
N SER A 312 -4.00 21.15 2.29
CA SER A 312 -2.70 20.51 2.09
C SER A 312 -2.59 19.15 2.78
N ARG A 313 -1.54 18.39 2.43
CA ARG A 313 -1.22 17.11 3.08
C ARG A 313 -0.97 17.28 4.59
N GLU A 314 -0.40 18.41 5.00
CA GLU A 314 -0.14 18.74 6.39
C GLU A 314 -1.44 18.92 7.19
N GLU A 315 -2.48 19.52 6.59
CA GLU A 315 -3.80 19.60 7.24
C GLU A 315 -4.44 18.22 7.39
N MET A 316 -4.34 17.37 6.36
CA MET A 316 -4.81 15.99 6.45
C MET A 316 -4.03 15.18 7.51
N ALA A 317 -2.72 15.42 7.63
CA ALA A 317 -1.86 14.77 8.62
C ALA A 317 -2.32 15.03 10.06
N VAL A 318 -2.91 16.20 10.35
CA VAL A 318 -3.49 16.51 11.68
C VAL A 318 -4.60 15.51 12.02
N ASP A 319 -5.49 15.20 11.08
CA ASP A 319 -6.55 14.22 11.30
C ASP A 319 -6.03 12.78 11.35
N ILE A 320 -5.02 12.44 10.54
CA ILE A 320 -4.35 11.14 10.60
C ILE A 320 -3.74 10.90 11.99
N VAL A 321 -2.96 11.87 12.49
CA VAL A 321 -2.36 11.80 13.83
C VAL A 321 -3.45 11.68 14.89
N ARG A 322 -4.53 12.48 14.80
CA ARG A 322 -5.66 12.39 15.74
C ARG A 322 -6.27 10.98 15.76
N VAL A 323 -6.60 10.41 14.60
CA VAL A 323 -7.23 9.08 14.53
C VAL A 323 -6.29 7.99 15.03
N LEU A 324 -5.00 8.04 14.71
CA LEU A 324 -4.03 7.10 15.26
C LEU A 324 -3.90 7.23 16.79
N ARG A 325 -3.94 8.46 17.34
CA ARG A 325 -3.95 8.66 18.80
C ARG A 325 -5.21 8.10 19.46
N GLU A 326 -6.38 8.23 18.82
CA GLU A 326 -7.62 7.59 19.28
C GLU A 326 -7.47 6.06 19.35
N GLU A 327 -6.83 5.45 18.36
CA GLU A 327 -6.51 4.02 18.35
C GLU A 327 -5.49 3.65 19.44
N LEU A 328 -4.43 4.45 19.64
CA LEU A 328 -3.48 4.23 20.72
C LEU A 328 -4.18 4.22 22.08
N HIS A 329 -5.06 5.17 22.38
CA HIS A 329 -5.82 5.16 23.64
C HIS A 329 -6.62 3.85 23.83
N GLU A 330 -7.28 3.36 22.78
CA GLU A 330 -8.02 2.10 22.83
C GLU A 330 -7.07 0.92 23.08
N LEU A 331 -5.97 0.80 22.34
CA LEU A 331 -4.97 -0.26 22.51
C LEU A 331 -4.31 -0.22 23.90
N TYR A 332 -4.04 0.96 24.43
CA TYR A 332 -3.51 1.11 25.78
C TYR A 332 -4.49 0.57 26.83
N SER A 333 -5.78 0.85 26.66
CA SER A 333 -6.84 0.36 27.54
C SER A 333 -7.06 -1.15 27.48
N LEU A 334 -6.64 -1.81 26.40
CA LEU A 334 -6.65 -3.28 26.27
C LEU A 334 -5.46 -3.96 26.95
N GLY A 335 -4.48 -3.21 27.45
CA GLY A 335 -3.27 -3.82 28.01
C GLY A 335 -2.37 -4.46 26.94
N THR A 336 -2.42 -3.98 25.69
CA THR A 336 -1.51 -4.39 24.61
C THR A 336 -0.05 -4.21 25.05
N ALA A 337 0.77 -5.25 24.95
CA ALA A 337 2.14 -5.23 25.45
C ALA A 337 3.06 -4.34 24.62
N MET A 338 2.87 -4.34 23.30
CA MET A 338 3.63 -3.49 22.38
C MET A 338 2.77 -3.04 21.20
N ILE A 339 2.82 -1.75 20.88
CA ILE A 339 2.20 -1.15 19.72
C ILE A 339 3.32 -0.63 18.82
N GLN A 340 3.49 -1.27 17.68
CA GLN A 340 4.52 -0.93 16.71
C GLN A 340 3.95 0.02 15.66
N ILE A 341 4.70 1.08 15.38
CA ILE A 341 4.40 2.07 14.35
C ILE A 341 5.36 1.81 13.18
N ASP A 342 4.82 1.53 12.01
CA ASP A 342 5.60 1.14 10.83
C ASP A 342 5.78 2.33 9.89
N GLU A 343 7.04 2.78 9.72
CA GLU A 343 7.42 3.90 8.85
C GLU A 343 8.49 3.46 7.82
N PRO A 344 8.20 2.48 6.94
CA PRO A 344 9.14 2.02 5.93
C PRO A 344 9.53 3.12 4.93
N VAL A 345 8.68 4.13 4.78
CA VAL A 345 8.87 5.26 3.87
C VAL A 345 10.06 6.14 4.26
N LEU A 346 10.47 6.15 5.54
CA LEU A 346 11.62 6.94 5.98
C LEU A 346 12.91 6.55 5.23
N THR A 347 13.11 5.26 4.95
CA THR A 347 14.28 4.81 4.17
C THR A 347 14.18 5.19 2.70
N GLU A 348 12.98 5.21 2.14
CA GLU A 348 12.74 5.68 0.78
C GLU A 348 13.13 7.16 0.64
N VAL A 349 12.76 8.01 1.60
CA VAL A 349 13.12 9.44 1.61
C VAL A 349 14.64 9.64 1.58
N VAL A 350 15.39 8.83 2.32
CA VAL A 350 16.84 9.02 2.47
C VAL A 350 17.65 8.32 1.36
N TYR A 351 17.23 7.14 0.91
CA TYR A 351 18.04 6.28 0.04
C TYR A 351 17.54 6.18 -1.40
N SER A 352 16.34 6.68 -1.72
CA SER A 352 15.88 6.67 -3.11
C SER A 352 16.72 7.61 -3.97
N ARG A 353 17.19 7.10 -5.12
CA ARG A 353 17.99 7.88 -6.07
C ARG A 353 17.06 8.71 -6.94
N HIS A 354 17.13 10.03 -6.80
CA HIS A 354 16.42 11.01 -7.65
C HIS A 354 16.90 11.04 -9.11
N ASP A 355 17.92 10.24 -9.45
CA ASP A 355 18.73 10.39 -10.67
C ASP A 355 18.42 9.30 -11.73
N GLY A 356 17.20 8.73 -11.73
CA GLY A 356 16.73 7.85 -12.81
C GLY A 356 16.53 6.37 -12.48
N GLY A 357 16.29 6.01 -11.21
CA GLY A 357 15.66 4.74 -10.84
C GLY A 357 14.22 5.00 -10.46
N GLY A 358 13.26 4.38 -11.15
CA GLY A 358 11.83 4.69 -11.08
C GLY A 358 11.25 4.71 -9.67
N ARG A 359 10.11 5.42 -9.52
CA ARG A 359 9.29 5.44 -8.31
C ARG A 359 9.11 4.01 -7.82
N THR A 360 9.54 3.71 -6.59
CA THR A 360 9.14 2.45 -5.98
C THR A 360 7.71 2.65 -5.49
N PHE A 361 6.75 2.25 -6.33
CA PHE A 361 5.31 2.23 -6.01
C PHE A 361 4.97 1.44 -4.72
N MET A 362 5.97 0.70 -4.21
CA MET A 362 6.08 0.03 -2.93
C MET A 362 5.34 0.65 -1.75
N CYS A 363 5.41 1.97 -1.63
CA CYS A 363 4.81 2.66 -0.50
C CYS A 363 3.42 3.22 -0.79
N GLY A 364 2.85 3.03 -1.98
CA GLY A 364 1.56 3.62 -2.36
C GLY A 364 1.54 5.14 -2.37
N ALA A 365 2.67 5.80 -2.11
CA ALA A 365 2.83 7.24 -2.13
C ALA A 365 2.97 7.69 -3.59
N LEU A 366 1.94 8.37 -4.08
CA LEU A 366 1.91 8.95 -5.42
C LEU A 366 2.63 10.31 -5.48
N ASP A 367 2.88 10.92 -4.32
CA ASP A 367 3.37 12.28 -4.23
C ASP A 367 4.90 12.33 -4.30
N GLU A 368 5.39 13.22 -5.17
CA GLU A 368 6.80 13.56 -5.26
C GLU A 368 7.27 14.21 -3.95
N LEU A 369 8.54 14.00 -3.59
CA LEU A 369 9.16 14.67 -2.46
C LEU A 369 9.00 16.19 -2.67
N SER A 370 8.20 16.81 -1.80
CA SER A 370 7.82 18.22 -1.93
C SER A 370 8.92 19.17 -1.45
N GLY A 371 9.94 18.63 -0.78
CA GLY A 371 11.08 19.34 -0.21
C GLY A 371 12.37 18.52 -0.17
N SER A 372 13.36 19.04 0.55
CA SER A 372 14.61 18.34 0.82
C SER A 372 14.42 17.15 1.77
N VAL A 373 15.38 16.22 1.76
CA VAL A 373 15.41 15.07 2.69
C VAL A 373 15.26 15.53 4.14
N ASP A 374 15.99 16.59 4.53
CA ASP A 374 15.95 17.13 5.89
C ASP A 374 14.56 17.69 6.26
N GLU A 375 13.88 18.36 5.33
CA GLU A 375 12.53 18.89 5.54
C GLU A 375 11.49 17.78 5.70
N GLU A 376 11.58 16.72 4.89
CA GLU A 376 10.68 15.57 4.95
C GLU A 376 10.91 14.72 6.20
N LEU A 377 12.18 14.54 6.62
CA LEU A 377 12.50 13.89 7.90
C LEU A 377 12.01 14.72 9.09
N ALA A 378 12.15 16.05 9.05
CA ALA A 378 11.63 16.92 10.11
C ALA A 378 10.10 16.87 10.18
N PHE A 379 9.42 16.80 9.04
CA PHE A 379 7.97 16.63 8.99
C PHE A 379 7.55 15.29 9.57
N ALA A 380 8.18 14.19 9.14
CA ALA A 380 7.89 12.85 9.67
C ALA A 380 8.14 12.77 11.18
N GLN A 381 9.25 13.33 11.66
CA GLN A 381 9.55 13.44 13.09
C GLN A 381 8.44 14.20 13.83
N SER A 382 8.01 15.35 13.32
CA SER A 382 6.94 16.14 13.95
C SER A 382 5.63 15.36 14.09
N LEU A 383 5.25 14.56 13.09
CA LEU A 383 4.04 13.74 13.15
C LEU A 383 4.17 12.61 14.17
N LEU A 384 5.34 11.95 14.22
CA LEU A 384 5.63 10.87 15.17
C LEU A 384 5.72 11.39 16.62
N GLU A 385 6.30 12.56 16.86
CA GLU A 385 6.30 13.22 18.16
C GLU A 385 4.87 13.50 18.64
N GLN A 386 4.04 14.12 17.78
CA GLN A 386 2.64 14.38 18.09
C GLN A 386 1.84 13.09 18.33
N LEU A 387 2.09 12.02 17.58
CA LEU A 387 1.43 10.73 17.79
C LEU A 387 1.81 10.11 19.14
N THR A 388 3.09 10.15 19.51
CA THR A 388 3.63 9.41 20.66
C THR A 388 3.59 10.21 21.96
N GLU A 389 3.36 11.52 21.93
CA GLU A 389 3.28 12.37 23.12
C GLU A 389 2.21 11.90 24.11
N GLY A 390 2.61 11.78 25.39
CA GLY A 390 1.73 11.44 26.50
C GLY A 390 1.44 9.95 26.70
N PHE A 391 2.03 9.08 25.86
CA PHE A 391 1.94 7.63 26.00
C PHE A 391 3.19 7.05 26.68
N ASP A 392 3.08 5.83 27.23
CA ASP A 392 4.22 5.13 27.86
C ASP A 392 5.18 4.62 26.77
N PRO A 393 6.40 5.19 26.64
CA PRO A 393 7.31 4.79 25.57
C PRO A 393 7.65 3.29 25.61
N GLN A 394 7.60 2.65 26.78
CA GLN A 394 7.96 1.22 26.91
C GLN A 394 7.03 0.28 26.13
N ARG A 395 5.82 0.74 25.81
CA ARG A 395 4.82 0.00 25.02
C ARG A 395 4.78 0.43 23.56
N LEU A 396 5.59 1.41 23.16
CA LEU A 396 5.67 1.90 21.77
C LEU A 396 6.95 1.41 21.11
N ALA A 397 6.79 0.91 19.88
CA ALA A 397 7.90 0.56 19.01
C ALA A 397 7.83 1.33 17.69
N LEU A 398 8.97 1.64 17.09
CA LEU A 398 9.06 2.15 15.72
C LEU A 398 9.76 1.11 14.85
N HIS A 399 9.13 0.70 13.76
CA HIS A 399 9.74 -0.13 12.75
C HIS A 399 10.09 0.68 11.50
N VAL A 400 11.35 0.59 11.10
CA VAL A 400 11.86 1.20 9.86
C VAL A 400 12.62 0.12 9.11
N CYS A 401 12.14 -0.26 7.92
CA CYS A 401 12.77 -1.25 7.05
C CYS A 401 13.14 -0.63 5.70
N ARG A 402 13.81 -1.41 4.86
CA ARG A 402 14.28 -1.01 3.53
C ARG A 402 13.56 -1.75 2.40
N GLY A 403 12.34 -2.22 2.67
CA GLY A 403 11.48 -2.90 1.71
C GLY A 403 11.47 -4.42 1.84
N ASN A 404 10.26 -4.98 1.82
CA ASN A 404 10.00 -6.40 2.05
C ASN A 404 8.89 -6.96 1.14
N TRP A 405 9.08 -6.85 -0.17
CA TRP A 405 8.08 -7.24 -1.18
C TRP A 405 8.56 -8.36 -2.11
N THR A 406 9.85 -8.64 -2.09
CA THR A 406 10.49 -9.65 -2.93
C THR A 406 11.53 -10.39 -2.11
N THR A 407 11.77 -11.63 -2.50
CA THR A 407 12.88 -12.43 -1.96
C THR A 407 14.24 -11.97 -2.51
N ASP A 408 14.26 -11.17 -3.58
CA ASP A 408 15.48 -10.61 -4.16
C ASP A 408 16.00 -9.43 -3.32
N GLU A 409 17.06 -9.68 -2.54
CA GLU A 409 17.74 -8.65 -1.75
C GLU A 409 18.28 -7.48 -2.59
N SER A 410 18.64 -7.72 -3.86
CA SER A 410 19.22 -6.66 -4.71
C SER A 410 18.20 -5.62 -5.17
N ALA A 411 16.90 -5.91 -5.01
CA ALA A 411 15.81 -5.02 -5.37
C ALA A 411 15.33 -4.15 -4.19
N ALA A 412 15.88 -4.35 -2.98
CA ALA A 412 15.57 -3.56 -1.79
C ALA A 412 16.58 -2.42 -1.57
N LEU A 413 16.21 -1.40 -0.78
CA LEU A 413 17.05 -0.22 -0.55
C LEU A 413 18.31 -0.54 0.26
N GLU A 414 19.45 0.08 -0.02
CA GLU A 414 20.72 -0.13 0.72
C GLU A 414 21.15 1.13 1.46
N GLY A 415 21.64 0.98 2.70
CA GLY A 415 22.13 2.08 3.54
C GLY A 415 22.05 1.73 5.02
N ASP A 416 22.88 2.35 5.87
CA ASP A 416 22.87 2.09 7.32
C ASP A 416 21.68 2.80 8.03
N TYR A 417 21.75 3.07 9.33
CA TYR A 417 20.72 3.85 10.05
C TYR A 417 21.24 5.17 10.62
N ALA A 418 22.50 5.54 10.34
CA ALA A 418 23.09 6.76 10.89
C ALA A 418 22.26 8.03 10.60
N PRO A 419 21.64 8.20 9.40
CA PRO A 419 20.79 9.36 9.12
C PRO A 419 19.54 9.49 10.00
N PHE A 420 19.10 8.41 10.65
CA PHE A 420 17.88 8.39 11.45
C PHE A 420 18.14 8.48 12.95
N VAL A 421 19.40 8.47 13.40
CA VAL A 421 19.73 8.41 14.84
C VAL A 421 19.14 9.60 15.61
N ASP A 422 19.26 10.81 15.07
CA ASP A 422 18.73 12.02 15.72
C ASP A 422 17.19 11.95 15.82
N LEU A 423 16.52 11.48 14.76
CA LEU A 423 15.08 11.22 14.75
C LEU A 423 14.73 10.18 15.80
N PHE A 424 15.39 9.02 15.82
CA PHE A 424 15.14 7.96 16.79
C PHE A 424 15.32 8.44 18.23
N ALA A 425 16.33 9.25 18.51
CA ALA A 425 16.61 9.78 19.84
C ALA A 425 15.53 10.77 20.32
N ALA A 426 14.93 11.53 19.41
CA ALA A 426 13.89 12.52 19.71
C ALA A 426 12.53 11.89 20.08
N LEU A 427 12.18 10.75 19.48
CA LEU A 427 10.83 10.16 19.58
C LEU A 427 10.52 9.53 20.95
N ASN A 428 9.27 9.66 21.41
CA ASN A 428 8.76 8.99 22.61
C ASN A 428 8.43 7.51 22.36
N VAL A 429 9.40 6.75 21.84
CA VAL A 429 9.33 5.30 21.62
C VAL A 429 10.41 4.59 22.43
N GLY A 430 10.06 3.46 23.03
CA GLY A 430 10.95 2.68 23.88
C GLY A 430 11.62 1.51 23.16
N THR A 431 11.15 1.14 21.96
CA THR A 431 11.77 0.08 21.15
C THR A 431 11.95 0.53 19.70
N LEU A 432 13.12 0.25 19.12
CA LEU A 432 13.39 0.39 17.69
C LEU A 432 13.46 -1.02 17.08
N SER A 433 12.57 -1.34 16.15
CA SER A 433 12.54 -2.61 15.44
C SER A 433 13.16 -2.43 14.05
N LEU A 434 14.40 -2.88 13.88
CA LEU A 434 15.22 -2.49 12.74
C LEU A 434 15.73 -3.70 11.96
N GLU A 435 15.76 -3.57 10.64
CA GLU A 435 16.34 -4.54 9.72
C GLU A 435 17.87 -4.46 9.81
N LEU A 436 18.52 -5.53 10.29
CA LEU A 436 19.92 -5.56 10.73
C LEU A 436 20.65 -6.89 10.44
N ALA A 437 19.96 -7.92 9.93
CA ALA A 437 20.55 -9.25 9.74
C ALA A 437 21.43 -9.34 8.48
N THR A 438 21.21 -8.46 7.51
CA THR A 438 21.91 -8.46 6.21
C THR A 438 23.02 -7.42 6.13
N PRO A 439 24.07 -7.65 5.31
CA PRO A 439 25.10 -6.64 5.05
C PRO A 439 24.56 -5.31 4.50
N ARG A 440 23.41 -5.34 3.81
CA ARG A 440 22.72 -4.17 3.23
C ARG A 440 22.28 -3.15 4.29
N ALA A 441 22.05 -3.63 5.52
CA ALA A 441 21.62 -2.81 6.65
C ALA A 441 22.74 -2.00 7.32
N GLY A 442 24.00 -2.22 6.91
CA GLY A 442 25.16 -1.56 7.51
C GLY A 442 25.57 -2.15 8.87
N SER A 443 26.30 -1.35 9.66
CA SER A 443 26.83 -1.76 10.97
C SER A 443 25.89 -1.41 12.11
N LEU A 444 25.88 -2.21 13.18
CA LEU A 444 25.24 -1.87 14.45
C LEU A 444 25.78 -0.55 15.03
N ASP A 445 27.03 -0.20 14.75
CA ASP A 445 27.66 1.06 15.18
C ASP A 445 26.95 2.30 14.62
N ALA A 446 26.21 2.16 13.52
CA ALA A 446 25.41 3.24 12.95
C ALA A 446 24.28 3.69 13.88
N LEU A 447 23.95 2.90 14.91
CA LEU A 447 22.98 3.25 15.95
C LEU A 447 23.63 3.92 17.18
N SER A 448 24.92 4.26 17.11
CA SER A 448 25.57 5.05 18.16
C SER A 448 24.89 6.43 18.28
N GLY A 449 24.25 6.67 19.42
CA GLY A 449 23.53 7.92 19.70
C GLY A 449 22.03 7.77 19.99
N ILE A 450 21.44 6.59 19.76
CA ILE A 450 20.09 6.31 20.26
C ILE A 450 20.08 6.36 21.80
N ARG A 451 18.91 6.63 22.40
CA ARG A 451 18.83 6.82 23.84
C ARG A 451 19.13 5.54 24.61
N GLU A 452 19.70 5.68 25.81
CA GLU A 452 20.04 4.54 26.68
C GLU A 452 18.81 3.78 27.21
N ASP A 453 17.65 4.46 27.30
CA ASP A 453 16.38 3.86 27.69
C ASP A 453 15.67 3.10 26.54
N GLN A 454 16.14 3.27 25.31
CA GLN A 454 15.58 2.59 24.14
C GLN A 454 16.14 1.18 23.99
N ARG A 455 15.25 0.22 23.78
CA ARG A 455 15.55 -1.15 23.38
C ARG A 455 15.70 -1.23 21.85
N VAL A 456 16.43 -2.21 21.38
CA VAL A 456 16.57 -2.53 19.96
C VAL A 456 16.07 -3.95 19.73
N CYS A 457 15.01 -4.09 18.94
CA CYS A 457 14.61 -5.37 18.37
C CYS A 457 15.51 -5.64 17.17
N VAL A 458 16.59 -6.36 17.44
CA VAL A 458 17.62 -6.71 16.47
C VAL A 458 17.13 -7.88 15.64
N SER A 459 17.06 -7.64 14.36
CA SER A 459 16.79 -8.67 13.38
C SER A 459 18.04 -9.53 13.19
N VAL A 460 17.94 -10.83 13.49
CA VAL A 460 19.08 -11.77 13.48
C VAL A 460 18.99 -12.81 12.36
N LEU A 461 17.91 -12.77 11.58
CA LEU A 461 17.64 -13.69 10.48
C LEU A 461 16.97 -12.93 9.33
N ASN A 462 17.44 -13.16 8.10
CA ASN A 462 16.78 -12.66 6.89
C ASN A 462 15.65 -13.62 6.46
N GLN A 463 14.40 -13.22 6.66
CA GLN A 463 13.22 -14.03 6.34
C GLN A 463 13.09 -14.38 4.86
N LYS A 464 13.70 -13.61 3.95
CA LYS A 464 13.63 -13.83 2.49
C LYS A 464 14.35 -15.10 2.04
N GLN A 465 15.23 -15.65 2.88
CA GLN A 465 15.97 -16.87 2.57
C GLN A 465 15.07 -18.10 2.63
N GLN A 466 15.04 -18.88 1.54
CA GLN A 466 14.24 -20.10 1.44
C GLN A 466 14.84 -21.30 2.20
N ALA A 467 16.09 -21.16 2.66
CA ALA A 467 16.78 -22.13 3.49
C ALA A 467 17.13 -21.51 4.84
N LEU A 468 17.09 -22.33 5.89
CA LEU A 468 17.62 -21.92 7.18
C LEU A 468 19.14 -21.82 7.09
N GLU A 469 19.68 -20.78 7.69
CA GLU A 469 21.11 -20.62 7.89
C GLU A 469 21.62 -21.51 9.04
N PRO A 470 22.94 -21.67 9.23
CA PRO A 470 23.48 -22.34 10.40
C PRO A 470 23.05 -21.63 11.71
N THR A 471 22.68 -22.39 12.73
CA THR A 471 22.17 -21.78 13.99
C THR A 471 23.27 -21.02 14.72
N GLU A 472 24.52 -21.46 14.58
CA GLU A 472 25.71 -20.79 15.09
C GLU A 472 25.89 -19.36 14.54
N ASP A 473 25.47 -19.10 13.30
CA ASP A 473 25.57 -17.76 12.70
C ASP A 473 24.53 -16.83 13.34
N VAL A 474 23.31 -17.33 13.60
CA VAL A 474 22.28 -16.60 14.34
C VAL A 474 22.73 -16.33 15.78
N VAL A 475 23.33 -17.31 16.46
CA VAL A 475 23.94 -17.13 17.79
C VAL A 475 25.01 -16.04 17.78
N ALA A 476 25.87 -16.02 16.77
CA ALA A 476 26.91 -14.99 16.65
C ALA A 476 26.32 -13.59 16.46
N ARG A 477 25.23 -13.44 15.67
CA ARG A 477 24.52 -12.15 15.55
C ARG A 477 23.87 -11.71 16.86
N ILE A 478 23.29 -12.64 17.62
CA ILE A 478 22.74 -12.35 18.96
C ILE A 478 23.86 -11.86 19.88
N ALA A 479 25.03 -12.53 19.89
CA ALA A 479 26.16 -12.13 20.72
C ALA A 479 26.67 -10.73 20.36
N ALA A 480 26.81 -10.42 19.07
CA ALA A 480 27.21 -9.09 18.60
C ALA A 480 26.19 -8.00 19.00
N ALA A 481 24.89 -8.29 18.91
CA ALA A 481 23.85 -7.38 19.37
C ALA A 481 23.93 -7.10 20.87
N VAL A 482 24.15 -8.14 21.68
CA VAL A 482 24.30 -7.99 23.13
C VAL A 482 25.57 -7.24 23.50
N GLU A 483 26.68 -7.45 22.78
CA GLU A 483 27.91 -6.69 22.96
C GLU A 483 27.71 -5.19 22.65
N ALA A 484 26.96 -4.87 21.58
CA ALA A 484 26.71 -3.50 21.16
C ALA A 484 25.74 -2.74 22.08
N PHE A 485 24.64 -3.37 22.51
CA PHE A 485 23.54 -2.68 23.20
C PHE A 485 23.37 -3.08 24.67
N GLY A 486 23.98 -4.18 25.11
CA GLY A 486 23.73 -4.79 26.41
C GLY A 486 22.47 -5.67 26.42
N THR A 487 22.49 -6.74 27.22
CA THR A 487 21.45 -7.78 27.24
C THR A 487 20.05 -7.20 27.46
N ASP A 488 19.90 -6.28 28.43
CA ASP A 488 18.60 -5.74 28.83
C ASP A 488 17.88 -4.98 27.71
N ARG A 489 18.64 -4.48 26.72
CA ARG A 489 18.13 -3.65 25.62
C ARG A 489 17.82 -4.46 24.36
N VAL A 490 18.28 -5.70 24.25
CA VAL A 490 18.10 -6.49 23.04
C VAL A 490 16.77 -7.25 23.05
N LEU A 491 16.08 -7.23 21.91
CA LEU A 491 14.95 -8.06 21.52
C LEU A 491 15.28 -8.73 20.18
N LEU A 492 14.63 -9.85 19.85
CA LEU A 492 15.01 -10.69 18.72
C LEU A 492 13.85 -10.89 17.74
N SER A 493 14.13 -10.77 16.44
CA SER A 493 13.15 -11.00 15.37
C SER A 493 13.85 -11.32 14.04
N THR A 494 13.04 -11.46 12.98
CA THR A 494 13.47 -11.42 11.57
C THR A 494 13.56 -9.97 11.07
N ASP A 495 14.24 -9.73 9.93
CA ASP A 495 14.42 -8.40 9.32
C ASP A 495 13.10 -7.67 9.04
N CYS A 496 12.06 -8.40 8.64
CA CYS A 496 10.72 -7.86 8.44
C CYS A 496 9.67 -8.99 8.57
N GLY A 497 8.40 -8.68 8.28
CA GLY A 497 7.30 -9.64 8.28
C GLY A 497 7.41 -10.67 7.15
N PHE A 498 6.57 -11.69 7.18
CA PHE A 498 6.61 -12.78 6.19
C PHE A 498 5.68 -12.55 4.99
N ALA A 499 4.78 -11.57 5.03
CA ALA A 499 3.83 -11.29 3.95
C ALA A 499 3.31 -9.84 3.95
N THR A 500 4.16 -8.90 3.53
CA THR A 500 3.82 -7.46 3.41
C THR A 500 2.56 -7.21 2.58
N PHE A 501 2.40 -7.98 1.49
CA PHE A 501 1.19 -8.05 0.70
C PHE A 501 0.57 -9.43 0.88
N ALA A 502 -0.76 -9.49 1.03
CA ALA A 502 -1.50 -10.73 1.20
C ALA A 502 -1.21 -11.73 0.07
N ASP A 503 -1.22 -11.25 -1.17
CA ASP A 503 -1.08 -12.07 -2.37
C ASP A 503 0.37 -12.43 -2.73
N ASN A 504 1.35 -11.81 -2.07
CA ASN A 504 2.77 -12.05 -2.36
C ASN A 504 3.57 -12.33 -1.06
N PRO A 505 3.37 -13.50 -0.43
CA PRO A 505 4.12 -13.88 0.75
C PRO A 505 5.58 -14.18 0.40
N ILE A 506 6.50 -13.75 1.28
CA ILE A 506 7.96 -13.92 1.12
C ILE A 506 8.36 -15.39 1.29
N VAL A 507 7.70 -16.10 2.21
CA VAL A 507 7.92 -17.51 2.49
C VAL A 507 6.60 -18.22 2.79
N ALA A 508 6.60 -19.54 2.70
CA ALA A 508 5.49 -20.36 3.17
C ALA A 508 5.38 -20.37 4.70
N ASP A 509 4.16 -20.62 5.20
CA ASP A 509 3.83 -20.68 6.64
C ASP A 509 4.75 -21.60 7.46
N ARG A 510 5.10 -22.77 6.92
CA ARG A 510 5.97 -23.74 7.58
C ARG A 510 7.37 -23.19 7.76
N LEU A 511 7.91 -22.49 6.76
CA LEU A 511 9.25 -21.93 6.82
C LEU A 511 9.28 -20.73 7.76
N ALA A 512 8.26 -19.87 7.75
CA ALA A 512 8.10 -18.80 8.74
C ALA A 512 8.14 -19.35 10.18
N GLN A 513 7.40 -20.44 10.45
CA GLN A 513 7.44 -21.11 11.75
C GLN A 513 8.84 -21.64 12.10
N GLN A 514 9.54 -22.24 11.13
CA GLN A 514 10.88 -22.79 11.32
C GLN A 514 11.93 -21.71 11.57
N GLN A 515 11.86 -20.59 10.88
CA GLN A 515 12.76 -19.44 11.07
C GLN A 515 12.60 -18.86 12.48
N LEU A 516 11.37 -18.70 12.97
CA LEU A 516 11.14 -18.26 14.35
C LEU A 516 11.65 -19.28 15.38
N ALA A 517 11.38 -20.57 15.16
CA ALA A 517 11.90 -21.62 16.04
C ALA A 517 13.43 -21.64 16.07
N GLN A 518 14.10 -21.31 14.96
CA GLN A 518 15.55 -21.19 14.91
C GLN A 518 16.06 -20.01 15.74
N ILE A 519 15.39 -18.86 15.73
CA ILE A 519 15.77 -17.71 16.58
C ILE A 519 15.64 -18.09 18.06
N VAL A 520 14.56 -18.76 18.44
CA VAL A 520 14.35 -19.28 19.80
C VAL A 520 15.46 -20.25 20.20
N GLN A 521 15.79 -21.21 19.33
CA GLN A 521 16.89 -22.15 19.56
C GLN A 521 18.25 -21.44 19.70
N ALA A 522 18.52 -20.44 18.85
CA ALA A 522 19.75 -19.66 18.89
C ALA A 522 19.85 -18.84 20.18
N ARG A 523 18.77 -18.18 20.61
CA ARG A 523 18.70 -17.48 21.89
C ARG A 523 19.01 -18.42 23.05
N ASP A 524 18.38 -19.58 23.10
CA ASP A 524 18.59 -20.54 24.19
C ASP A 524 20.02 -21.09 24.22
N THR A 525 20.60 -21.31 23.03
CA THR A 525 22.00 -21.71 22.89
C THR A 525 22.96 -20.61 23.39
N TYR A 526 22.70 -19.36 23.02
CA TYR A 526 23.47 -18.20 23.49
C TYR A 526 23.41 -18.08 25.02
N LEU A 527 22.21 -18.19 25.61
CA LEU A 527 22.02 -18.12 27.07
C LEU A 527 22.77 -19.23 27.81
N GLN A 528 22.79 -20.46 27.26
CA GLN A 528 23.57 -21.56 27.83
C GLN A 528 25.08 -21.25 27.79
N GLN A 529 25.59 -20.74 26.67
CA GLN A 529 27.01 -20.39 26.53
C GLN A 529 27.44 -19.30 27.53
N VAL A 530 26.62 -18.27 27.73
CA VAL A 530 26.91 -17.21 28.71
C VAL A 530 26.77 -17.72 30.15
N GLY A 531 25.74 -18.54 30.42
CA GLY A 531 25.49 -19.13 31.74
C GLY A 531 26.57 -20.10 32.20
N ASP A 532 27.17 -20.89 31.29
CA ASP A 532 28.29 -21.80 31.58
C ASP A 532 29.63 -21.06 31.80
N THR A 533 29.69 -19.77 31.47
CA THR A 533 30.88 -18.92 31.57
C THR A 533 30.91 -18.09 32.88
N GLN A 534 29.82 -18.06 33.64
CA GLN A 534 29.71 -17.44 34.97
C GLN A 534 29.89 -18.47 36.09
#